data_AF-A0A8H8UVJ3-F1
#
_entry.id   AF-A0A8H8UVJ3-F1
#
_cell.length_a   1.000
_cell.length_b   1.000
_cell.length_c   1.000
_cell.angle_alpha   90.00
_cell.angle_beta   90.00
_cell.angle_gamma   90.00
#
_symmetry.space_group_name_H-M   'P 1'
#
loop_
_entity.id
_entity.type
_entity.pdbx_description
1 polymer ?
#
loop_
_entity_poly.entity_id
_entity_poly.type
_entity_poly.pdbx_seq_one_letter_code
_entity_poly.pdbx_strand_id
1 'polypeptide(L)'
;MAGLEYAFVHAKYTIPVAILLTVLLQPFKTSVDNYKITYLLIIAITAATPWDSYLLTNKVWTYPEHAIIGITLWKIPFEEYFFFAVQTYITSLICILAGKSIIPTAFLPTLPITPSSPSIEEANLKLQKKKHLVQNDYKRLRRIGLFGAIFIASLVTIGAKLVQSGGQGTYMGLILVWACPVIFFLWGLSHQYILSVPRKNVLIPILLPTGYLWFVDSLALKKGTWVINPEKSFGIKLWKYLDIEEALFFLMSNMLITFGQLAFDHTLAVINGFPEIFNFAIPSWPSLSIMIRGLGISVRNYTPRRVSNLRDAILKLQNKSRSFSLASSVFEGRLRIDLVLLYAFCRNADDLIDEAENREEAQKALVKLSDALSNTFSYRRSEKSTFRIQSKLKPPISMLYNLPEEMASSLEMLPIDALPIEPIQGLLEGFGMDLQFPSIDEKENKPISDGEFPIKTESDLKRYGYFVAGTVAELLLHLVFHHSPTKNITKKERAEIIQAGVNMGIALQCINISRDIAKDALIGRCYIPSDWLAEYNLTPAMVVENPDRPEVRLLRRRLLRNAMEIYYQNRGAIEKLPTHGGARKGVRGAVENYVEIGRVLLERDGEMPIRSDETVSKSRRLWVFVKALCA
;
A
#
# COMPACT_ATOMS: atom_id res chain seq x y z
N MET A 1 -2.64 11.31 47.39
CA MET A 1 -4.01 11.48 46.86
C MET A 1 -4.64 10.09 46.84
N ALA A 2 -5.46 9.77 47.83
CA ALA A 2 -6.18 8.50 47.86
C ALA A 2 -7.22 8.46 46.73
N GLY A 3 -7.45 7.30 46.13
CA GLY A 3 -8.49 7.07 45.12
C GLY A 3 -8.12 7.41 43.68
N LEU A 4 -6.85 7.65 43.35
CA LEU A 4 -6.44 8.02 41.98
C LEU A 4 -5.32 7.14 41.40
N GLU A 5 -4.89 6.10 42.10
CA GLU A 5 -3.71 5.34 41.69
C GLU A 5 -3.86 4.71 40.32
N TYR A 6 -5.01 4.13 40.02
CA TYR A 6 -5.26 3.52 38.72
C TYR A 6 -5.28 4.58 37.60
N ALA A 7 -5.97 5.71 37.82
CA ALA A 7 -5.95 6.83 36.90
C ALA A 7 -4.51 7.36 36.64
N PHE A 8 -3.65 7.39 37.67
CA PHE A 8 -2.25 7.78 37.53
C PHE A 8 -1.43 6.78 36.70
N VAL A 9 -1.74 5.48 36.76
CA VAL A 9 -1.11 4.48 35.86
C VAL A 9 -1.38 4.86 34.41
N HIS A 10 -2.62 5.21 34.07
CA HIS A 10 -2.95 5.62 32.70
C HIS A 10 -2.29 6.93 32.29
N ALA A 11 -2.39 7.96 33.13
CA ALA A 11 -1.79 9.26 32.87
C ALA A 11 -0.28 9.18 32.61
N LYS A 12 0.41 8.26 33.31
CA LYS A 12 1.86 8.11 33.21
C LYS A 12 2.29 7.14 32.10
N TYR A 13 1.58 6.04 31.89
CA TYR A 13 2.09 4.94 31.08
C TYR A 13 1.28 4.65 29.80
N THR A 14 -0.04 4.83 29.78
CA THR A 14 -0.83 4.49 28.57
C THR A 14 -1.13 5.71 27.71
N ILE A 15 -1.53 6.83 28.30
CA ILE A 15 -1.86 8.07 27.58
C ILE A 15 -0.66 8.62 26.77
N PRO A 16 0.57 8.73 27.33
CA PRO A 16 1.70 9.25 26.57
C PRO A 16 2.06 8.38 25.36
N VAL A 17 1.96 7.05 25.50
CA VAL A 17 2.21 6.12 24.40
C VAL A 17 1.13 6.24 23.32
N ALA A 18 -0.14 6.33 23.71
CA ALA A 18 -1.24 6.57 22.78
C ALA A 18 -1.04 7.89 22.00
N ILE A 19 -0.68 8.98 22.68
CA ILE A 19 -0.40 10.27 22.04
C ILE A 19 0.77 10.16 21.07
N LEU A 20 1.89 9.56 21.48
CA LEU A 20 3.06 9.39 20.64
C LEU A 20 2.73 8.62 19.36
N LEU A 21 2.07 7.47 19.49
CA LEU A 21 1.68 6.64 18.35
C LEU A 21 0.69 7.36 17.43
N THR A 22 -0.24 8.14 18.00
CA THR A 22 -1.17 8.97 17.22
C THR A 22 -0.42 10.03 16.42
N VAL A 23 0.51 10.76 17.04
CA VAL A 23 1.33 11.78 16.36
C VAL A 23 2.15 11.16 15.23
N LEU A 24 2.77 10.00 15.47
CA LEU A 24 3.55 9.27 14.46
C LEU A 24 2.68 8.79 13.28
N LEU A 25 1.46 8.33 13.56
CA LEU A 25 0.56 7.84 12.52
C LEU A 25 -0.14 8.98 11.76
N GLN A 26 -0.37 10.13 12.39
CA GLN A 26 -1.24 11.20 11.88
C GLN A 26 -0.96 11.62 10.41
N PRO A 27 0.29 11.77 9.96
CA PRO A 27 0.57 12.13 8.56
C PRO A 27 0.00 11.10 7.57
N PHE A 28 0.14 9.81 7.92
CA PHE A 28 -0.24 8.67 7.10
C PHE A 28 -1.65 8.17 7.36
N LYS A 29 -2.29 8.61 8.45
CA LYS A 29 -3.59 8.13 8.90
C LYS A 29 -4.65 8.40 7.84
N THR A 30 -5.42 7.36 7.55
CA THR A 30 -6.49 7.43 6.57
C THR A 30 -7.87 7.39 7.21
N SER A 31 -8.90 7.61 6.40
CA SER A 31 -10.27 7.52 6.88
C SER A 31 -10.59 6.06 7.25
N VAL A 32 -10.23 5.08 6.41
CA VAL A 32 -10.40 3.64 6.71
C VAL A 32 -9.72 3.22 8.03
N ASP A 33 -8.56 3.80 8.34
CA ASP A 33 -7.86 3.55 9.60
C ASP A 33 -8.70 3.98 10.82
N ASN A 34 -9.38 5.13 10.76
CA ASN A 34 -10.31 5.56 11.82
C ASN A 34 -11.47 4.58 11.99
N TYR A 35 -12.05 4.10 10.88
CA TYR A 35 -13.15 3.14 10.95
C TYR A 35 -12.74 1.81 11.55
N LYS A 36 -11.55 1.30 11.20
CA LYS A 36 -10.97 0.11 11.84
C LYS A 36 -10.86 0.27 13.35
N ILE A 37 -10.28 1.37 13.80
CA ILE A 37 -10.08 1.66 15.23
C ILE A 37 -11.44 1.75 15.95
N THR A 38 -12.38 2.54 15.42
CA THR A 38 -13.71 2.68 16.03
C THR A 38 -14.45 1.34 16.09
N TYR A 39 -14.38 0.55 15.02
CA TYR A 39 -15.00 -0.77 14.96
C TYR A 39 -14.43 -1.72 16.03
N LEU A 40 -13.10 -1.77 16.19
CA LEU A 40 -12.45 -2.60 17.20
C LEU A 40 -12.73 -2.11 18.63
N LEU A 41 -12.79 -0.79 18.87
CA LEU A 41 -13.14 -0.23 20.18
C LEU A 41 -14.54 -0.66 20.62
N ILE A 42 -15.53 -0.59 19.72
CA ILE A 42 -16.91 -1.02 20.01
C ILE A 42 -16.94 -2.50 20.37
N ILE A 43 -16.27 -3.35 19.59
CA ILE A 43 -16.22 -4.80 19.84
C ILE A 43 -15.51 -5.10 21.16
N ALA A 44 -14.34 -4.50 21.40
CA ALA A 44 -13.54 -4.77 22.59
C ALA A 44 -14.29 -4.41 23.87
N ILE A 45 -14.89 -3.22 23.94
CA ILE A 45 -15.66 -2.79 25.11
C ILE A 45 -16.87 -3.71 25.33
N THR A 46 -17.61 -4.01 24.27
CA THR A 46 -18.80 -4.87 24.35
C THR A 46 -18.45 -6.29 24.80
N ALA A 47 -17.33 -6.84 24.30
CA ALA A 47 -16.91 -8.21 24.60
C ALA A 47 -16.20 -8.37 25.96
N ALA A 48 -15.50 -7.33 26.44
CA ALA A 48 -14.80 -7.37 27.73
C ALA A 48 -15.77 -7.14 28.91
N THR A 49 -16.75 -6.25 28.75
CA THR A 49 -17.70 -5.87 29.83
C THR A 49 -18.33 -7.06 30.58
N PRO A 50 -18.98 -8.04 29.92
CA PRO A 50 -19.63 -9.13 30.66
C PRO A 50 -18.63 -10.05 31.38
N TRP A 51 -17.44 -10.24 30.79
CA TRP A 51 -16.40 -11.09 31.36
C TRP A 51 -15.78 -10.45 32.60
N ASP A 52 -15.43 -9.16 32.52
CA ASP A 52 -14.81 -8.44 33.62
C ASP A 52 -15.75 -8.28 34.82
N SER A 53 -17.02 -7.96 34.54
CA SER A 53 -18.09 -7.91 35.55
C SER A 53 -18.26 -9.25 36.27
N TYR A 54 -18.09 -10.37 35.55
CA TYR A 54 -18.13 -11.70 36.13
C TYR A 54 -16.91 -11.97 37.03
N LEU A 55 -15.69 -11.59 36.61
CA LEU A 55 -14.47 -11.75 37.42
C LEU A 55 -14.58 -11.03 38.76
N LEU A 56 -15.05 -9.78 38.72
CA LEU A 56 -15.24 -8.95 39.92
C LEU A 56 -16.34 -9.52 40.83
N THR A 57 -17.44 -9.99 40.24
CA THR A 57 -18.54 -10.61 41.02
C THR A 57 -18.09 -11.90 41.73
N ASN A 58 -17.21 -12.68 41.11
CA ASN A 58 -16.68 -13.92 41.67
C ASN A 58 -15.37 -13.74 42.45
N LYS A 59 -14.96 -12.50 42.71
CA LYS A 59 -13.74 -12.14 43.46
C LYS A 59 -12.49 -12.85 42.94
N VAL A 60 -12.36 -12.93 41.62
CA VAL A 60 -11.13 -13.43 40.97
C VAL A 60 -10.01 -12.40 41.14
N TRP A 61 -10.35 -11.13 40.97
CA TRP A 61 -9.56 -9.99 41.41
C TRP A 61 -10.45 -8.92 42.04
N THR A 62 -9.86 -7.97 42.74
CA THR A 62 -10.58 -6.84 43.36
C THR A 62 -9.74 -5.56 43.31
N TYR A 63 -10.42 -4.41 43.38
CA TYR A 63 -9.80 -3.09 43.49
C TYR A 63 -9.95 -2.58 44.92
N PRO A 64 -8.85 -2.21 45.60
CA PRO A 64 -8.96 -1.49 46.87
C PRO A 64 -9.64 -0.14 46.69
N GLU A 65 -10.47 0.29 47.65
CA GLU A 65 -11.21 1.55 47.57
C GLU A 65 -10.30 2.78 47.39
N HIS A 66 -9.06 2.71 47.89
CA HIS A 66 -8.08 3.78 47.74
C HIS A 66 -7.35 3.79 46.39
N ALA A 67 -7.55 2.78 45.54
CA ALA A 67 -6.86 2.66 44.26
C ALA A 67 -7.67 3.27 43.09
N ILE A 68 -9.00 3.34 43.23
CA ILE A 68 -9.94 3.76 42.18
C ILE A 68 -10.72 5.02 42.58
N ILE A 69 -11.23 5.74 41.58
CA ILE A 69 -12.04 6.97 41.72
C ILE A 69 -13.38 6.67 42.42
N GLY A 70 -13.84 5.41 42.33
CA GLY A 70 -15.06 4.94 43.00
C GLY A 70 -16.33 4.96 42.13
N ILE A 71 -16.25 5.48 40.90
CA ILE A 71 -17.36 5.39 39.94
C ILE A 71 -17.28 4.04 39.23
N THR A 72 -18.35 3.23 39.34
CA THR A 72 -18.41 1.91 38.71
C THR A 72 -19.65 1.76 37.84
N LEU A 73 -19.52 0.97 36.77
CA LEU A 73 -20.61 0.52 35.92
C LEU A 73 -20.53 -1.00 35.84
N TRP A 74 -21.59 -1.71 36.23
CA TRP A 74 -21.60 -3.19 36.30
C TRP A 74 -20.47 -3.75 37.19
N LYS A 75 -20.14 -3.03 38.28
CA LYS A 75 -19.02 -3.25 39.22
C LYS A 75 -17.63 -2.97 38.68
N ILE A 76 -17.49 -2.67 37.39
CA ILE A 76 -16.22 -2.34 36.75
C ILE A 76 -15.93 -0.86 36.96
N PRO A 77 -14.76 -0.46 37.47
CA PRO A 77 -14.38 0.94 37.59
C PRO A 77 -14.20 1.59 36.22
N PHE A 78 -14.47 2.91 36.12
CA PHE A 78 -14.33 3.64 34.85
C PHE A 78 -12.90 3.60 34.28
N GLU A 79 -11.90 3.50 35.15
CA GLU A 79 -10.50 3.33 34.78
C GLU A 79 -10.27 2.04 34.00
N GLU A 80 -10.99 0.96 34.34
CA GLU A 80 -10.89 -0.31 33.61
C GLU A 80 -11.55 -0.22 32.23
N TYR A 81 -12.68 0.48 32.09
CA TYR A 81 -13.24 0.80 30.77
C TYR A 81 -12.27 1.63 29.93
N PHE A 82 -11.56 2.58 30.55
CA PHE A 82 -10.51 3.33 29.89
C PHE A 82 -9.35 2.43 29.48
N PHE A 83 -8.97 1.45 30.31
CA PHE A 83 -7.98 0.44 29.98
C PHE A 83 -8.36 -0.36 28.72
N PHE A 84 -9.60 -0.88 28.65
CA PHE A 84 -10.10 -1.58 27.46
C PHE A 84 -9.96 -0.72 26.20
N ALA A 85 -10.31 0.56 26.30
CA ALA A 85 -10.24 1.49 25.18
C ALA A 85 -8.80 1.81 24.78
N VAL A 86 -7.94 2.18 25.74
CA VAL A 86 -6.57 2.64 25.45
C VAL A 86 -5.67 1.50 24.98
N GLN A 87 -5.81 0.29 25.52
CA GLN A 87 -5.11 -0.89 25.01
C GLN A 87 -5.53 -1.17 23.57
N THR A 88 -6.83 -1.26 23.31
CA THR A 88 -7.37 -1.50 21.96
C THR A 88 -6.86 -0.45 20.98
N TYR A 89 -6.85 0.82 21.39
CA TYR A 89 -6.35 1.93 20.59
C TYR A 89 -4.85 1.80 20.28
N ILE A 90 -4.00 1.62 21.29
CA ILE A 90 -2.54 1.47 21.14
C ILE A 90 -2.22 0.29 20.22
N THR A 91 -2.78 -0.88 20.48
CA THR A 91 -2.54 -2.08 19.68
C THR A 91 -3.02 -1.88 18.24
N SER A 92 -4.18 -1.23 18.04
CA SER A 92 -4.67 -0.90 16.69
C SER A 92 -3.76 0.06 15.94
N LEU A 93 -3.19 1.07 16.60
CA LEU A 93 -2.22 1.98 16.01
C LEU A 93 -0.94 1.25 15.58
N ILE A 94 -0.43 0.34 16.41
CA ILE A 94 0.74 -0.48 16.09
C ILE A 94 0.44 -1.39 14.89
N CYS A 95 -0.74 -2.02 14.85
CA CYS A 95 -1.21 -2.80 13.69
C CYS A 95 -1.20 -1.95 12.41
N ILE A 96 -1.75 -0.74 12.44
CA ILE A 96 -1.81 0.15 11.26
C ILE A 96 -0.41 0.55 10.82
N LEU A 97 0.45 0.97 11.75
CA LEU A 97 1.82 1.37 11.45
C LEU A 97 2.62 0.22 10.83
N ALA A 98 2.52 -0.99 11.40
CA ALA A 98 3.18 -2.17 10.84
C ALA A 98 2.63 -2.51 9.44
N GLY A 99 1.33 -2.31 9.22
CA GLY A 99 0.60 -2.62 7.98
C GLY A 99 0.63 -1.55 6.89
N LYS A 100 1.13 -0.33 7.10
CA LYS A 100 0.88 0.75 6.15
C LYS A 100 1.46 0.52 4.75
N SER A 101 2.63 -0.12 4.68
CA SER A 101 3.29 -0.41 3.40
C SER A 101 2.64 -1.56 2.63
N ILE A 102 1.83 -2.41 3.26
CA ILE A 102 1.25 -3.59 2.60
C ILE A 102 -0.02 -3.23 1.84
N ILE A 103 -0.27 -3.93 0.74
CA ILE A 103 -1.57 -3.94 0.05
C ILE A 103 -2.25 -5.26 0.40
N PRO A 104 -3.30 -5.25 1.24
CA PRO A 104 -3.94 -6.46 1.75
C PRO A 104 -4.29 -7.50 0.67
N THR A 105 -4.83 -7.07 -0.48
CA THR A 105 -5.23 -7.97 -1.58
C THR A 105 -4.08 -8.83 -2.11
N ALA A 106 -2.85 -8.33 -2.10
CA ALA A 106 -1.69 -9.09 -2.54
C ALA A 106 -1.37 -10.28 -1.61
N PHE A 107 -1.87 -10.29 -0.38
CA PHE A 107 -1.63 -11.38 0.58
C PHE A 107 -2.79 -12.36 0.68
N LEU A 108 -3.79 -12.26 -0.20
CA LEU A 108 -4.84 -13.28 -0.27
C LEU A 108 -4.26 -14.64 -0.70
N PRO A 109 -4.71 -15.75 -0.09
CA PRO A 109 -4.29 -17.09 -0.50
C PRO A 109 -4.75 -17.36 -1.94
N THR A 110 -3.98 -18.14 -2.68
CA THR A 110 -4.29 -18.51 -4.07
C THR A 110 -4.28 -20.02 -4.23
N LEU A 111 -5.25 -20.57 -4.93
CA LEU A 111 -5.19 -21.96 -5.37
C LEU A 111 -4.05 -22.15 -6.38
N PRO A 112 -3.44 -23.35 -6.46
CA PRO A 112 -2.49 -23.67 -7.51
C PRO A 112 -3.13 -23.40 -8.88
N ILE A 113 -2.40 -22.73 -9.77
CA ILE A 113 -2.82 -22.54 -11.15
C ILE A 113 -2.64 -23.89 -11.85
N THR A 114 -3.73 -24.57 -12.19
CA THR A 114 -3.68 -25.73 -13.10
C THR A 114 -3.42 -25.22 -14.52
N PRO A 115 -2.29 -25.56 -15.16
CA PRO A 115 -2.03 -25.12 -16.52
C PRO A 115 -3.05 -25.75 -17.48
N SER A 116 -3.51 -24.95 -18.44
CA SER A 116 -4.47 -25.36 -19.47
C SER A 116 -3.83 -26.16 -20.62
N SER A 117 -2.50 -26.35 -20.63
CA SER A 117 -1.81 -27.24 -21.59
C SER A 117 -0.39 -27.65 -21.14
N PRO A 118 0.10 -28.86 -21.48
CA PRO A 118 1.41 -29.39 -21.03
C PRO A 118 2.64 -28.66 -21.63
N SER A 119 2.53 -28.06 -22.82
CA SER A 119 3.67 -27.36 -23.46
C SER A 119 4.02 -26.04 -22.79
N ILE A 120 3.06 -25.45 -22.07
CA ILE A 120 3.23 -24.22 -21.28
C ILE A 120 3.94 -24.52 -19.94
N GLU A 121 3.94 -25.79 -19.52
CA GLU A 121 4.49 -26.25 -18.24
C GLU A 121 6.01 -26.01 -18.17
N GLU A 122 6.80 -26.36 -19.18
CA GLU A 122 8.26 -26.18 -19.11
C GLU A 122 8.73 -24.72 -19.16
N ALA A 123 8.05 -23.88 -19.96
CA ALA A 123 8.38 -22.46 -20.08
C ALA A 123 7.98 -21.68 -18.82
N ASN A 124 6.77 -21.91 -18.30
CA ASN A 124 6.31 -21.25 -17.08
C ASN A 124 6.95 -21.81 -15.82
N LEU A 125 7.30 -23.10 -15.75
CA LEU A 125 8.00 -23.65 -14.58
C LEU A 125 9.44 -23.15 -14.49
N LYS A 126 10.14 -22.91 -15.62
CA LYS A 126 11.45 -22.26 -15.65
C LYS A 126 11.38 -20.77 -15.27
N LEU A 127 10.34 -20.04 -15.71
CA LEU A 127 10.12 -18.65 -15.31
C LEU A 127 9.67 -18.51 -13.84
N GLN A 128 8.77 -19.38 -13.36
CA GLN A 128 8.23 -19.37 -12.00
C GLN A 128 9.25 -19.84 -10.96
N LYS A 129 10.13 -20.81 -11.29
CA LYS A 129 11.24 -21.20 -10.41
C LYS A 129 12.27 -20.07 -10.21
N LYS A 130 12.38 -19.12 -11.16
CA LYS A 130 13.29 -17.97 -11.04
C LYS A 130 12.68 -16.81 -10.23
N LYS A 131 11.34 -16.69 -10.19
CA LYS A 131 10.59 -15.68 -9.41
C LYS A 131 10.10 -16.21 -8.05
N HIS A 132 10.89 -17.09 -7.41
CA HIS A 132 10.62 -17.67 -6.09
C HIS A 132 10.62 -16.60 -4.99
N LEU A 133 9.51 -15.91 -4.81
CA LEU A 133 9.15 -15.16 -3.60
C LEU A 133 7.62 -15.04 -3.62
N VAL A 134 6.93 -15.68 -2.66
CA VAL A 134 5.51 -15.44 -2.34
C VAL A 134 4.45 -16.15 -3.23
N GLN A 135 4.61 -17.44 -3.52
CA GLN A 135 3.44 -18.31 -3.66
C GLN A 135 3.19 -19.00 -2.31
N ASN A 136 2.18 -18.52 -1.58
CA ASN A 136 1.74 -19.15 -0.36
C ASN A 136 1.07 -20.47 -0.72
N ASP A 137 1.77 -21.59 -0.50
CA ASP A 137 1.24 -22.93 -0.72
C ASP A 137 -0.03 -23.11 0.11
N TYR A 138 -1.18 -23.00 -0.56
CA TYR A 138 -2.52 -23.12 0.03
C TYR A 138 -2.66 -24.40 0.85
N LYS A 139 -2.08 -25.53 0.40
CA LYS A 139 -2.14 -26.80 1.13
C LYS A 139 -1.32 -26.73 2.42
N ARG A 140 -0.16 -26.09 2.40
CA ARG A 140 0.65 -25.84 3.61
C ARG A 140 -0.07 -24.93 4.59
N LEU A 141 -0.60 -23.80 4.13
CA LEU A 141 -1.34 -22.86 4.98
C LEU A 141 -2.56 -23.50 5.64
N ARG A 142 -3.33 -24.30 4.88
CA ARG A 142 -4.48 -25.03 5.41
C ARG A 142 -4.08 -26.05 6.48
N ARG A 143 -2.97 -26.78 6.30
CA ARG A 143 -2.46 -27.73 7.31
C ARG A 143 -2.07 -27.01 8.60
N ILE A 144 -1.27 -25.94 8.52
CA ILE A 144 -0.89 -25.13 9.69
C ILE A 144 -2.14 -24.55 10.36
N GLY A 145 -3.10 -24.07 9.56
CA GLY A 145 -4.39 -23.60 10.03
C GLY A 145 -5.14 -24.65 10.85
N LEU A 146 -5.21 -25.89 10.37
CA LEU A 146 -5.88 -26.99 11.07
C LEU A 146 -5.20 -27.33 12.40
N PHE A 147 -3.87 -27.44 12.42
CA PHE A 147 -3.12 -27.66 13.66
C PHE A 147 -3.35 -26.53 14.67
N GLY A 148 -3.33 -25.28 14.20
CA GLY A 148 -3.64 -24.11 15.05
C GLY A 148 -5.06 -24.18 15.62
N ALA A 149 -6.05 -24.57 14.81
CA ALA A 149 -7.43 -24.70 15.26
C ALA A 149 -7.59 -25.80 16.32
N ILE A 150 -6.97 -26.97 16.13
CA ILE A 150 -6.96 -28.06 17.12
C ILE A 150 -6.29 -27.60 18.42
N PHE A 151 -5.17 -26.91 18.33
CA PHE A 151 -4.48 -26.36 19.50
C PHE A 151 -5.36 -25.37 20.27
N ILE A 152 -5.97 -24.40 19.60
CA ILE A 152 -6.87 -23.42 20.24
C ILE A 152 -8.09 -24.13 20.86
N ALA A 153 -8.69 -25.10 20.16
CA ALA A 153 -9.81 -25.88 20.69
C ALA A 153 -9.42 -26.64 21.97
N SER A 154 -8.21 -27.21 22.03
CA SER A 154 -7.72 -27.89 23.24
C SER A 154 -7.59 -26.92 24.43
N LEU A 155 -7.18 -25.66 24.18
CA LEU A 155 -7.12 -24.63 25.21
C LEU A 155 -8.50 -24.26 25.75
N VAL A 156 -9.53 -24.22 24.89
CA VAL A 156 -10.93 -24.04 25.35
C VAL A 156 -11.34 -25.17 26.28
N THR A 157 -11.05 -26.42 25.92
CA THR A 157 -11.39 -27.58 26.75
C THR A 157 -10.63 -27.57 28.09
N ILE A 158 -9.34 -27.22 28.08
CA ILE A 158 -8.54 -27.06 29.30
C ILE A 158 -9.14 -25.95 30.16
N GLY A 159 -9.46 -24.80 29.57
CA GLY A 159 -10.06 -23.68 30.28
C GLY A 159 -11.38 -24.05 30.95
N ALA A 160 -12.27 -24.74 30.22
CA ALA A 160 -13.56 -25.18 30.75
C ALA A 160 -13.40 -26.13 31.95
N LYS A 161 -12.43 -27.07 31.91
CA LYS A 161 -12.12 -27.96 33.03
C LYS A 161 -11.62 -27.19 34.26
N LEU A 162 -10.75 -26.19 34.06
CA LEU A 162 -10.25 -25.35 35.15
C LEU A 162 -11.38 -24.55 35.80
N VAL A 163 -12.27 -23.95 35.01
CA VAL A 163 -13.44 -23.22 35.53
C VAL A 163 -14.37 -24.16 36.30
N GLN A 164 -14.63 -25.37 35.78
CA GLN A 164 -15.50 -26.34 36.45
C GLN A 164 -14.95 -26.83 37.79
N SER A 165 -13.62 -26.91 37.93
CA SER A 165 -12.98 -27.30 39.19
C SER A 165 -13.21 -26.29 40.33
N GLY A 166 -13.44 -25.01 39.99
CA GLY A 166 -13.73 -23.94 40.94
C GLY A 166 -12.60 -23.58 41.91
N GLY A 167 -11.42 -24.20 41.82
CA GLY A 167 -10.27 -24.00 42.71
C GLY A 167 -9.13 -23.21 42.07
N GLN A 168 -7.89 -23.59 42.38
CA GLN A 168 -6.69 -23.00 41.78
C GLN A 168 -6.70 -23.14 40.25
N GLY A 169 -6.31 -22.09 39.55
CA GLY A 169 -6.35 -22.03 38.08
C GLY A 169 -7.71 -21.65 37.49
N THR A 170 -8.74 -21.38 38.31
CA THR A 170 -10.02 -20.83 37.83
C THR A 170 -9.80 -19.57 37.00
N TYR A 171 -8.88 -18.69 37.42
CA TYR A 171 -8.59 -17.46 36.70
C TYR A 171 -8.02 -17.72 35.29
N MET A 172 -7.02 -18.59 35.18
CA MET A 172 -6.51 -19.10 33.91
C MET A 172 -7.64 -19.66 33.04
N GLY A 173 -8.51 -20.48 33.64
CA GLY A 173 -9.65 -21.07 32.95
C GLY A 173 -10.59 -20.02 32.34
N LEU A 174 -10.90 -18.97 33.09
CA LEU A 174 -11.76 -17.87 32.64
C LEU A 174 -11.13 -17.05 31.51
N ILE A 175 -9.81 -16.85 31.51
CA ILE A 175 -9.10 -16.22 30.38
C ILE A 175 -9.24 -17.09 29.12
N LEU A 176 -8.97 -18.40 29.25
CA LEU A 176 -9.01 -19.32 28.12
C LEU A 176 -10.41 -19.47 27.52
N VAL A 177 -11.45 -19.62 28.35
CA VAL A 177 -12.85 -19.77 27.89
C VAL A 177 -13.38 -18.49 27.25
N TRP A 178 -12.88 -17.32 27.63
CA TRP A 178 -13.25 -16.04 27.01
C TRP A 178 -12.52 -15.81 25.69
N ALA A 179 -11.19 -15.88 25.69
CA ALA A 179 -10.39 -15.49 24.54
C ALA A 179 -10.32 -16.56 23.44
N CYS A 180 -10.10 -17.83 23.81
CA CYS A 180 -9.84 -18.88 22.83
C CYS A 180 -11.01 -19.13 21.86
N PRO A 181 -12.30 -19.09 22.25
CA PRO A 181 -13.38 -19.25 21.27
C PRO A 181 -13.41 -18.15 20.21
N VAL A 182 -13.14 -16.91 20.59
CA VAL A 182 -13.09 -15.78 19.65
C VAL A 182 -11.86 -15.90 18.74
N ILE A 183 -10.70 -16.25 19.30
CA ILE A 183 -9.49 -16.54 18.52
C ILE A 183 -9.73 -17.70 17.55
N PHE A 184 -10.40 -18.78 17.99
CA PHE A 184 -10.74 -19.93 17.15
C PHE A 184 -11.60 -19.52 15.95
N PHE A 185 -12.61 -18.67 16.19
CA PHE A 185 -13.46 -18.15 15.12
C PHE A 185 -12.69 -17.27 14.12
N LEU A 186 -11.92 -16.30 14.62
CA LEU A 186 -11.10 -15.41 13.77
C LEU A 186 -10.05 -16.20 12.98
N TRP A 187 -9.41 -17.18 13.61
CA TRP A 187 -8.46 -18.09 12.99
C TRP A 187 -9.13 -18.96 11.92
N GLY A 188 -10.29 -19.55 12.21
CA GLY A 188 -11.05 -20.34 11.26
C GLY A 188 -11.32 -19.59 9.95
N LEU A 189 -11.74 -18.32 10.06
CA LEU A 189 -12.07 -17.47 8.91
C LEU A 189 -10.84 -16.88 8.20
N SER A 190 -9.78 -16.55 8.94
CA SER A 190 -8.69 -15.70 8.41
C SER A 190 -7.28 -16.27 8.55
N HIS A 191 -7.07 -17.51 9.05
CA HIS A 191 -5.73 -18.09 9.23
C HIS A 191 -4.87 -18.04 7.97
N GLN A 192 -5.46 -18.31 6.80
CA GLN A 192 -4.71 -18.30 5.54
C GLN A 192 -4.18 -16.90 5.22
N TYR A 193 -4.97 -15.87 5.50
CA TYR A 193 -4.55 -14.48 5.35
C TYR A 193 -3.52 -14.08 6.41
N ILE A 194 -3.79 -14.37 7.69
CA ILE A 194 -2.88 -14.07 8.82
C ILE A 194 -1.50 -14.69 8.59
N LEU A 195 -1.44 -15.94 8.12
CA LEU A 195 -0.19 -16.64 7.83
C LEU A 195 0.49 -16.18 6.52
N SER A 196 -0.26 -15.52 5.63
CA SER A 196 0.24 -15.00 4.35
C SER A 196 0.92 -13.64 4.50
N VAL A 197 0.43 -12.81 5.43
CA VAL A 197 0.98 -11.48 5.73
C VAL A 197 2.38 -11.61 6.36
N PRO A 198 3.31 -10.66 6.12
CA PRO A 198 4.66 -10.76 6.69
C PRO A 198 4.64 -10.90 8.22
N ARG A 199 5.43 -11.83 8.77
CA ARG A 199 5.39 -12.17 10.21
C ARG A 199 5.54 -10.97 11.14
N LYS A 200 6.37 -9.99 10.78
CA LYS A 200 6.56 -8.77 11.57
C LYS A 200 5.26 -7.97 11.75
N ASN A 201 4.36 -8.00 10.77
CA ASN A 201 3.07 -7.32 10.81
C ASN A 201 2.05 -8.01 11.73
N VAL A 202 2.33 -9.26 12.13
CA VAL A 202 1.50 -10.03 13.08
C VAL A 202 2.15 -10.01 14.46
N LEU A 203 3.45 -10.28 14.52
CA LEU A 203 4.18 -10.42 15.79
C LEU A 203 4.45 -9.09 16.49
N ILE A 204 4.77 -8.01 15.77
CA ILE A 204 5.03 -6.71 16.42
C ILE A 204 3.78 -6.21 17.15
N PRO A 205 2.58 -6.17 16.53
CA PRO A 205 1.38 -5.70 17.23
C PRO A 205 0.90 -6.62 18.37
N ILE A 206 1.34 -7.87 18.41
CA ILE A 206 1.08 -8.75 19.55
C ILE A 206 2.12 -8.51 20.64
N LEU A 207 3.40 -8.74 20.33
CA LEU A 207 4.46 -8.86 21.33
C LEU A 207 4.87 -7.50 21.92
N LEU A 208 4.88 -6.44 21.12
CA LEU A 208 5.32 -5.11 21.58
C LEU A 208 4.38 -4.53 22.66
N PRO A 209 3.06 -4.41 22.44
CA PRO A 209 2.16 -3.94 23.49
C PRO A 209 2.05 -4.94 24.64
N THR A 210 2.13 -6.25 24.39
CA THR A 210 2.11 -7.26 25.48
C THR A 210 3.30 -7.09 26.42
N GLY A 211 4.52 -7.01 25.90
CA GLY A 211 5.72 -6.81 26.72
C GLY A 211 5.70 -5.46 27.46
N TYR A 212 5.15 -4.41 26.83
CA TYR A 212 4.97 -3.11 27.48
C TYR A 212 3.96 -3.19 28.64
N LEU A 213 2.81 -3.84 28.44
CA LEU A 213 1.78 -3.98 29.46
C LEU A 213 2.23 -4.88 30.60
N TRP A 214 3.00 -5.93 30.35
CA TRP A 214 3.63 -6.73 31.42
C TRP A 214 4.46 -5.87 32.37
N PHE A 215 5.23 -4.92 31.82
CA PHE A 215 6.01 -3.99 32.62
C PHE A 215 5.11 -3.04 33.42
N VAL A 216 4.10 -2.43 32.79
CA VAL A 216 3.17 -1.49 33.44
C VAL A 216 2.39 -2.18 34.55
N ASP A 217 1.87 -3.37 34.28
CA ASP A 217 1.11 -4.20 35.22
C ASP A 217 1.94 -4.59 36.44
N SER A 218 3.19 -5.00 36.23
CA SER A 218 4.13 -5.29 37.33
C SER A 218 4.32 -4.11 38.28
N LEU A 219 4.28 -2.88 37.77
CA LEU A 219 4.39 -1.67 38.58
C LEU A 219 3.09 -1.38 39.34
N ALA A 220 1.93 -1.67 38.74
CA ALA A 220 0.62 -1.51 39.37
C ALA A 220 0.40 -2.55 40.48
N LEU A 221 0.70 -3.82 40.23
CA LEU A 221 0.67 -4.89 41.22
C LEU A 221 1.62 -4.62 42.40
N LYS A 222 2.83 -4.10 42.13
CA LYS A 222 3.77 -3.70 43.20
C LYS A 222 3.19 -2.61 44.12
N LYS A 223 2.33 -1.73 43.59
CA LYS A 223 1.66 -0.67 44.35
C LYS A 223 0.36 -1.13 45.02
N GLY A 224 -0.16 -2.30 44.66
CA GLY A 224 -1.44 -2.81 45.16
C GLY A 224 -2.65 -2.17 44.49
N THR A 225 -2.52 -1.65 43.26
CA THR A 225 -3.64 -1.01 42.54
C THR A 225 -4.81 -1.99 42.31
N TRP A 226 -4.53 -3.28 42.16
CA TRP A 226 -5.50 -4.37 42.25
C TRP A 226 -4.84 -5.61 42.86
N VAL A 227 -5.67 -6.52 43.37
CA VAL A 227 -5.24 -7.74 44.05
C VAL A 227 -5.91 -8.95 43.44
N ILE A 228 -5.09 -9.93 43.06
CA ILE A 228 -5.52 -11.22 42.50
C ILE A 228 -5.76 -12.19 43.66
N ASN A 229 -6.85 -12.96 43.58
CA ASN A 229 -7.19 -13.94 44.59
C ASN A 229 -6.27 -15.18 44.48
N PRO A 230 -5.43 -15.47 45.50
CA PRO A 230 -4.49 -16.59 45.47
C PRO A 230 -5.17 -17.96 45.46
N GLU A 231 -6.43 -18.08 45.88
CA GLU A 231 -7.18 -19.34 45.82
C GLU A 231 -7.64 -19.69 44.40
N LYS A 232 -7.75 -18.67 43.53
CA LYS A 232 -8.25 -18.81 42.14
C LYS A 232 -7.13 -18.78 41.11
N SER A 233 -5.96 -18.28 41.47
CA SER A 233 -4.73 -18.28 40.65
C SER A 233 -3.87 -19.53 40.94
N PHE A 234 -2.96 -19.86 40.03
CA PHE A 234 -1.89 -20.83 40.25
C PHE A 234 -0.80 -20.30 41.20
N GLY A 235 -0.69 -18.99 41.38
CA GLY A 235 0.39 -18.37 42.16
C GLY A 235 1.77 -18.45 41.51
N ILE A 236 1.84 -18.80 40.22
CA ILE A 236 3.08 -18.84 39.45
C ILE A 236 3.36 -17.44 38.90
N LYS A 237 4.47 -16.85 39.31
CA LYS A 237 4.91 -15.54 38.82
C LYS A 237 5.85 -15.71 37.62
N LEU A 238 5.61 -14.99 36.53
CA LEU A 238 6.51 -14.96 35.36
C LEU A 238 7.87 -14.31 35.71
N TRP A 239 7.83 -13.28 36.54
CA TRP A 239 9.01 -12.73 37.21
C TRP A 239 8.64 -12.29 38.63
N LYS A 240 9.15 -11.17 39.15
CA LYS A 240 8.93 -10.77 40.55
C LYS A 240 7.45 -10.56 40.96
N TYR A 241 6.68 -9.75 40.22
CA TYR A 241 5.32 -9.33 40.64
C TYR A 241 4.18 -9.77 39.71
N LEU A 242 4.50 -10.19 38.47
CA LEU A 242 3.51 -10.49 37.44
C LEU A 242 3.09 -11.97 37.47
N ASP A 243 1.81 -12.23 37.69
CA ASP A 243 1.23 -13.58 37.58
C ASP A 243 1.26 -14.08 36.13
N ILE A 244 1.41 -15.39 35.95
CA ILE A 244 1.40 -16.00 34.60
C ILE A 244 0.04 -15.82 33.92
N GLU A 245 -1.04 -15.77 34.69
CA GLU A 245 -2.39 -15.46 34.20
C GLU A 245 -2.47 -14.03 33.64
N GLU A 246 -1.94 -13.03 34.34
CA GLU A 246 -1.86 -11.64 33.83
C GLU A 246 -1.02 -11.57 32.56
N ALA A 247 0.14 -12.25 32.57
CA ALA A 247 0.99 -12.29 31.40
C ALA A 247 0.26 -12.88 30.18
N LEU A 248 -0.50 -13.95 30.39
CA LEU A 248 -1.33 -14.56 29.36
C LEU A 248 -2.51 -13.67 28.96
N PHE A 249 -3.17 -13.00 29.90
CA PHE A 249 -4.27 -12.07 29.64
C PHE A 249 -3.84 -10.98 28.65
N PHE A 250 -2.71 -10.30 28.88
CA PHE A 250 -2.19 -9.29 27.95
C PHE A 250 -1.76 -9.88 26.60
N LEU A 251 -1.24 -11.11 26.58
CA LEU A 251 -0.91 -11.79 25.32
C LEU A 251 -2.18 -12.07 24.52
N MET A 252 -3.18 -12.67 25.14
CA MET A 252 -4.43 -13.09 24.50
C MET A 252 -5.29 -11.90 24.06
N SER A 253 -5.37 -10.84 24.87
CA SER A 253 -6.08 -9.60 24.50
C SER A 253 -5.43 -8.90 23.31
N ASN A 254 -4.10 -8.79 23.26
CA ASN A 254 -3.42 -8.22 22.09
C ASN A 254 -3.49 -9.14 20.85
N MET A 255 -3.53 -10.46 21.04
CA MET A 255 -3.83 -11.42 19.96
C MET A 255 -5.25 -11.22 19.42
N LEU A 256 -6.26 -11.05 20.28
CA LEU A 256 -7.65 -10.78 19.88
C LEU A 256 -7.76 -9.51 19.05
N ILE A 257 -7.15 -8.40 19.51
CA ILE A 257 -7.16 -7.12 18.79
C ILE A 257 -6.44 -7.27 17.44
N THR A 258 -5.25 -7.87 17.43
CA THR A 258 -4.45 -8.05 16.21
C THR A 258 -5.17 -8.94 15.20
N PHE A 259 -5.71 -10.09 15.63
CA PHE A 259 -6.44 -11.00 14.74
C PHE A 259 -7.76 -10.40 14.28
N GLY A 260 -8.46 -9.64 15.12
CA GLY A 260 -9.65 -8.89 14.74
C GLY A 260 -9.35 -7.88 13.63
N GLN A 261 -8.24 -7.15 13.76
CA GLN A 261 -7.81 -6.20 12.73
C GLN A 261 -7.34 -6.87 11.44
N LEU A 262 -6.60 -7.99 11.54
CA LEU A 262 -6.18 -8.76 10.36
C LEU A 262 -7.38 -9.42 9.66
N ALA A 263 -8.39 -9.86 10.41
CA ALA A 263 -9.64 -10.34 9.83
C ALA A 263 -10.38 -9.20 9.09
N PHE A 264 -10.40 -7.99 9.67
CA PHE A 264 -10.93 -6.81 8.99
C PHE A 264 -10.17 -6.51 7.68
N ASP A 265 -8.84 -6.57 7.71
CA ASP A 265 -7.99 -6.38 6.53
C ASP A 265 -8.20 -7.47 5.48
N HIS A 266 -8.38 -8.73 5.91
CA HIS A 266 -8.75 -9.84 5.04
C HIS A 266 -10.04 -9.55 4.30
N THR A 267 -11.07 -9.07 5.00
CA THR A 267 -12.34 -8.69 4.39
C THR A 267 -12.19 -7.58 3.36
N LEU A 268 -11.48 -6.50 3.72
CA LEU A 268 -11.23 -5.40 2.80
C LEU A 268 -10.39 -5.85 1.60
N ALA A 269 -9.46 -6.78 1.78
CA ALA A 269 -8.66 -7.35 0.71
C ALA A 269 -9.54 -8.04 -0.33
N VAL A 270 -10.55 -8.82 0.11
CA VAL A 270 -11.53 -9.49 -0.75
C VAL A 270 -12.43 -8.48 -1.44
N ILE A 271 -13.00 -7.54 -0.68
CA ILE A 271 -13.91 -6.49 -1.20
C ILE A 271 -13.25 -5.65 -2.28
N ASN A 272 -12.01 -5.19 -2.04
CA ASN A 272 -11.30 -4.34 -2.99
C ASN A 272 -10.69 -5.15 -4.13
N GLY A 273 -10.27 -6.39 -3.87
CA GLY A 273 -9.64 -7.25 -4.86
C GLY A 273 -10.63 -7.83 -5.88
N PHE A 274 -11.83 -8.18 -5.43
CA PHE A 274 -12.84 -8.90 -6.21
C PHE A 274 -14.24 -8.28 -6.07
N PRO A 275 -14.41 -6.99 -6.43
CA PRO A 275 -15.69 -6.30 -6.29
C PRO A 275 -16.83 -6.97 -7.09
N GLU A 276 -16.51 -7.65 -8.19
CA GLU A 276 -17.45 -8.37 -9.06
C GLU A 276 -18.19 -9.51 -8.35
N ILE A 277 -17.66 -10.04 -7.23
CA ILE A 277 -18.31 -11.07 -6.43
C ILE A 277 -19.57 -10.50 -5.72
N PHE A 278 -19.58 -9.20 -5.42
CA PHE A 278 -20.59 -8.62 -4.55
C PHE A 278 -21.88 -8.23 -5.29
N ASN A 279 -21.94 -8.21 -6.63
CA ASN A 279 -23.14 -7.86 -7.43
C ASN A 279 -23.84 -6.52 -7.07
N PHE A 280 -23.23 -5.65 -6.26
CA PHE A 280 -23.73 -4.32 -5.91
C PHE A 280 -22.57 -3.34 -5.75
N ALA A 281 -22.88 -2.04 -5.78
CA ALA A 281 -21.88 -0.98 -5.56
C ALA A 281 -21.39 -1.02 -4.11
N ILE A 282 -20.12 -1.37 -3.92
CA ILE A 282 -19.52 -1.45 -2.59
C ILE A 282 -19.23 -0.04 -2.08
N PRO A 283 -19.82 0.39 -0.95
CA PRO A 283 -19.52 1.69 -0.37
C PRO A 283 -18.08 1.75 0.13
N SER A 284 -17.54 2.97 0.22
CA SER A 284 -16.19 3.18 0.75
C SER A 284 -16.01 2.72 2.20
N TRP A 285 -17.12 2.64 2.95
CA TRP A 285 -17.21 2.14 4.30
C TRP A 285 -18.16 0.94 4.32
N PRO A 286 -17.64 -0.29 4.17
CA PRO A 286 -18.49 -1.47 4.16
C PRO A 286 -19.21 -1.62 5.49
N SER A 287 -20.53 -1.85 5.47
CA SER A 287 -21.31 -2.16 6.66
C SER A 287 -20.87 -3.48 7.28
N LEU A 288 -21.23 -3.71 8.55
CA LEU A 288 -20.96 -4.97 9.25
C LEU A 288 -21.46 -6.19 8.45
N SER A 289 -22.62 -6.11 7.80
CA SER A 289 -23.17 -7.20 6.98
C SER A 289 -22.31 -7.50 5.75
N ILE A 290 -21.80 -6.47 5.07
CA ILE A 290 -20.86 -6.64 3.96
C ILE A 290 -19.55 -7.22 4.47
N MET A 291 -19.09 -6.79 5.65
CA MET A 291 -17.86 -7.29 6.25
C MET A 291 -17.96 -8.79 6.56
N ILE A 292 -19.03 -9.23 7.22
CA ILE A 292 -19.29 -10.64 7.52
C ILE A 292 -19.38 -11.45 6.22
N ARG A 293 -20.09 -10.93 5.20
CA ARG A 293 -20.19 -11.61 3.90
C ARG A 293 -18.83 -11.77 3.23
N GLY A 294 -17.98 -10.75 3.29
CA GLY A 294 -16.62 -10.79 2.74
C GLY A 294 -15.72 -11.82 3.43
N LEU A 295 -15.81 -11.95 4.77
CA LEU A 295 -15.11 -13.00 5.53
C LEU A 295 -15.52 -14.42 5.12
N GLY A 296 -16.77 -14.61 4.71
CA GLY A 296 -17.31 -15.90 4.28
C GLY A 296 -16.93 -16.31 2.86
N ILE A 297 -16.28 -15.44 2.06
CA ILE A 297 -15.93 -15.77 0.68
C ILE A 297 -14.78 -16.76 0.64
N SER A 298 -15.06 -17.97 0.14
CA SER A 298 -14.05 -19.00 -0.07
C SER A 298 -13.00 -18.59 -1.12
N VAL A 299 -11.75 -19.00 -0.89
CA VAL A 299 -10.60 -18.85 -1.81
C VAL A 299 -10.87 -19.38 -3.21
N ARG A 300 -11.81 -20.32 -3.36
CA ARG A 300 -12.23 -20.84 -4.68
C ARG A 300 -12.83 -19.78 -5.60
N ASN A 301 -13.35 -18.70 -5.03
CA ASN A 301 -13.91 -17.58 -5.79
C ASN A 301 -12.85 -16.55 -6.20
N TYR A 302 -11.62 -16.66 -5.69
CA TYR A 302 -10.56 -15.74 -6.06
C TYR A 302 -9.95 -16.17 -7.39
N THR A 303 -9.80 -15.23 -8.32
CA THR A 303 -9.04 -15.46 -9.55
C THR A 303 -7.54 -15.48 -9.22
N PRO A 304 -6.83 -16.63 -9.27
CA PRO A 304 -5.44 -16.71 -8.78
C PRO A 304 -4.48 -15.81 -9.57
N ARG A 305 -4.68 -15.70 -10.90
CA ARG A 305 -3.89 -14.84 -11.78
C ARG A 305 -3.99 -13.36 -11.39
N ARG A 306 -5.17 -12.90 -10.94
CA ARG A 306 -5.38 -11.52 -10.49
C ARG A 306 -4.51 -11.18 -9.26
N VAL A 307 -4.46 -12.08 -8.28
CA VAL A 307 -3.63 -11.89 -7.07
C VAL A 307 -2.14 -11.96 -7.42
N SER A 308 -1.73 -12.91 -8.28
CA SER A 308 -0.34 -13.04 -8.71
C SER A 308 0.14 -11.79 -9.47
N ASN A 309 -0.62 -11.35 -10.47
CA ASN A 309 -0.27 -10.18 -11.29
C ASN A 309 -0.22 -8.90 -10.43
N LEU A 310 -1.10 -8.78 -9.42
CA LEU A 310 -1.03 -7.66 -8.48
C LEU A 310 0.26 -7.70 -7.63
N ARG A 311 0.71 -8.88 -7.17
CA ARG A 311 2.00 -9.01 -6.48
C ARG A 311 3.15 -8.55 -7.36
N ASP A 312 3.16 -8.99 -8.61
CA ASP A 312 4.20 -8.62 -9.58
C ASP A 312 4.21 -7.12 -9.83
N ALA A 313 3.03 -6.49 -9.98
CA ALA A 313 2.89 -5.04 -10.12
C ALA A 313 3.43 -4.28 -8.88
N ILE A 314 3.18 -4.78 -7.67
CA ILE A 314 3.70 -4.17 -6.44
C ILE A 314 5.23 -4.28 -6.36
N LEU A 315 5.78 -5.45 -6.69
CA LEU A 315 7.23 -5.66 -6.70
C LEU A 315 7.89 -4.77 -7.75
N LYS A 316 7.29 -4.64 -8.94
CA LYS A 316 7.75 -3.72 -9.99
C LYS A 316 7.82 -2.29 -9.48
N LEU A 317 6.75 -1.78 -8.84
CA LEU A 317 6.72 -0.45 -8.24
C LEU A 317 7.81 -0.26 -7.17
N GLN A 318 7.95 -1.22 -6.24
CA GLN A 318 8.95 -1.15 -5.17
C GLN A 318 10.38 -1.14 -5.70
N ASN A 319 10.66 -1.88 -6.76
CA ASN A 319 11.99 -2.00 -7.36
C ASN A 319 12.33 -0.82 -8.27
N LYS A 320 11.36 -0.32 -9.06
CA LYS A 320 11.60 0.71 -10.08
C LYS A 320 11.41 2.15 -9.57
N SER A 321 10.62 2.39 -8.51
CA SER A 321 10.48 3.75 -7.95
C SER A 321 10.31 3.82 -6.43
N ARG A 322 11.35 4.29 -5.75
CA ARG A 322 11.32 4.54 -4.30
C ARG A 322 10.35 5.65 -3.92
N SER A 323 10.26 6.73 -4.70
CA SER A 323 9.39 7.87 -4.41
C SER A 323 7.91 7.52 -4.59
N PHE A 324 7.55 6.84 -5.69
CA PHE A 324 6.16 6.41 -5.91
C PHE A 324 5.77 5.24 -5.00
N SER A 325 6.69 4.36 -4.63
CA SER A 325 6.43 3.32 -3.63
C SER A 325 6.06 3.92 -2.27
N LEU A 326 6.76 4.97 -1.83
CA LEU A 326 6.43 5.69 -0.61
C LEU A 326 5.09 6.42 -0.74
N ALA A 327 4.85 7.13 -1.85
CA ALA A 327 3.58 7.82 -2.09
C ALA A 327 2.38 6.86 -2.17
N SER A 328 2.57 5.64 -2.69
CA SER A 328 1.54 4.61 -2.75
C SER A 328 0.97 4.28 -1.36
N SER A 329 1.76 4.38 -0.28
CA SER A 329 1.33 3.96 1.06
C SER A 329 0.20 4.78 1.67
N VAL A 330 -0.11 5.97 1.12
CA VAL A 330 -1.19 6.83 1.62
C VAL A 330 -2.47 6.75 0.80
N PHE A 331 -2.43 6.18 -0.40
CA PHE A 331 -3.64 5.86 -1.15
C PHE A 331 -4.38 4.67 -0.50
N GLU A 332 -5.69 4.56 -0.73
CA GLU A 332 -6.52 3.55 -0.07
C GLU A 332 -7.30 2.69 -1.06
N GLY A 333 -7.68 1.49 -0.59
CA GLY A 333 -8.66 0.63 -1.24
C GLY A 333 -8.38 0.35 -2.72
N ARG A 334 -9.44 0.41 -3.52
CA ARG A 334 -9.39 0.17 -4.97
C ARG A 334 -8.57 1.20 -5.73
N LEU A 335 -8.60 2.47 -5.32
CA LEU A 335 -7.76 3.52 -5.94
C LEU A 335 -6.28 3.14 -5.86
N ARG A 336 -5.79 2.70 -4.69
CA ARG A 336 -4.40 2.27 -4.55
C ARG A 336 -4.05 1.09 -5.46
N ILE A 337 -4.94 0.09 -5.56
CA ILE A 337 -4.73 -1.07 -6.43
C ILE A 337 -4.64 -0.63 -7.89
N ASP A 338 -5.61 0.14 -8.36
CA ASP A 338 -5.70 0.59 -9.75
C ASP A 338 -4.52 1.48 -10.15
N LEU A 339 -4.04 2.34 -9.25
CA LEU A 339 -2.83 3.14 -9.48
C LEU A 339 -1.56 2.29 -9.60
N VAL A 340 -1.44 1.23 -8.80
CA VAL A 340 -0.32 0.28 -8.89
C VAL A 340 -0.37 -0.49 -10.21
N LEU A 341 -1.58 -0.90 -10.65
CA LEU A 341 -1.77 -1.58 -11.93
C LEU A 341 -1.48 -0.65 -13.12
N LEU A 342 -1.93 0.60 -13.05
CA LEU A 342 -1.60 1.63 -14.05
C LEU A 342 -0.08 1.85 -14.14
N TYR A 343 0.60 2.01 -13.01
CA TYR A 343 2.06 2.16 -12.98
C TYR A 343 2.77 0.95 -13.59
N ALA A 344 2.33 -0.27 -13.24
CA ALA A 344 2.92 -1.49 -13.78
C ALA A 344 2.69 -1.62 -15.29
N PHE A 345 1.52 -1.24 -15.79
CA PHE A 345 1.24 -1.18 -17.23
C PHE A 345 2.18 -0.19 -17.93
N CYS A 346 2.25 1.06 -17.47
CA CYS A 346 3.12 2.07 -18.06
C CYS A 346 4.57 1.61 -18.08
N ARG A 347 5.04 1.00 -16.99
CA ARG A 347 6.43 0.54 -16.90
C ARG A 347 6.71 -0.70 -17.75
N ASN A 348 5.76 -1.62 -17.89
CA ASN A 348 5.93 -2.77 -18.77
C ASN A 348 5.87 -2.36 -20.24
N ALA A 349 5.08 -1.35 -20.59
CA ALA A 349 5.06 -0.79 -21.94
C ALA A 349 6.39 -0.09 -22.27
N ASP A 350 6.91 0.70 -21.34
CA ASP A 350 8.24 1.34 -21.42
C ASP A 350 9.36 0.30 -21.59
N ASP A 351 9.43 -0.70 -20.70
CA ASP A 351 10.42 -1.80 -20.77
C ASP A 351 10.27 -2.62 -22.07
N LEU A 352 9.05 -2.81 -22.61
CA LEU A 352 8.82 -3.53 -23.88
C LEU A 352 9.50 -2.84 -25.07
N ILE A 353 9.56 -1.52 -25.05
CA ILE A 353 10.16 -0.72 -26.13
C ILE A 353 11.65 -0.53 -25.89
N ASP A 354 12.06 -0.20 -24.67
CA ASP A 354 13.46 0.07 -24.31
C ASP A 354 14.34 -1.20 -24.31
N GLU A 355 13.79 -2.38 -24.01
CA GLU A 355 14.54 -3.65 -23.95
C GLU A 355 14.45 -4.48 -25.25
N ALA A 356 13.89 -3.93 -26.34
CA ALA A 356 13.84 -4.60 -27.64
C ALA A 356 15.24 -4.74 -28.26
N GLU A 357 15.49 -5.80 -29.03
CA GLU A 357 16.83 -6.07 -29.60
C GLU A 357 17.27 -4.99 -30.59
N ASN A 358 16.31 -4.42 -31.32
CA ASN A 358 16.55 -3.37 -32.30
C ASN A 358 15.29 -2.51 -32.51
N ARG A 359 15.48 -1.40 -33.22
CA ARG A 359 14.43 -0.41 -33.52
C ARG A 359 13.24 -0.99 -34.29
N GLU A 360 13.48 -1.95 -35.19
CA GLU A 360 12.41 -2.57 -35.98
C GLU A 360 11.50 -3.44 -35.08
N GLU A 361 12.09 -4.21 -34.17
CA GLU A 361 11.35 -4.99 -33.18
C GLU A 361 10.57 -4.11 -32.22
N ALA A 362 11.17 -3.01 -31.74
CA ALA A 362 10.50 -2.04 -30.89
C ALA A 362 9.27 -1.44 -31.60
N GLN A 363 9.40 -1.06 -32.88
CA GLN A 363 8.30 -0.55 -33.68
C GLN A 363 7.19 -1.60 -33.87
N LYS A 364 7.55 -2.87 -34.14
CA LYS A 364 6.58 -3.97 -34.23
C LYS A 364 5.86 -4.20 -32.91
N ALA A 365 6.58 -4.15 -31.79
CA ALA A 365 5.99 -4.29 -30.45
C ALA A 365 5.01 -3.16 -30.14
N LEU A 366 5.35 -1.92 -30.51
CA LEU A 366 4.49 -0.75 -30.35
C LEU A 366 3.18 -0.88 -31.12
N VAL A 367 3.24 -1.32 -32.39
CA VAL A 367 2.06 -1.57 -33.23
C VAL A 367 1.18 -2.67 -32.62
N LYS A 368 1.77 -3.81 -32.25
CA LYS A 368 1.05 -4.92 -31.60
C LYS A 368 0.35 -4.48 -30.31
N LEU A 369 1.02 -3.66 -29.50
CA LEU A 369 0.46 -3.14 -28.26
C LEU A 369 -0.71 -2.17 -28.53
N SER A 370 -0.57 -1.29 -29.52
CA SER A 370 -1.63 -0.37 -29.94
C SER A 370 -2.88 -1.12 -30.44
N ASP A 371 -2.69 -2.18 -31.24
CA ASP A 371 -3.78 -3.02 -31.72
C ASP A 371 -4.46 -3.76 -30.56
N ALA A 372 -3.67 -4.34 -29.65
CA ALA A 372 -4.17 -5.02 -28.46
C ALA A 372 -5.01 -4.09 -27.59
N LEU A 373 -4.55 -2.85 -27.37
CA LEU A 373 -5.27 -1.82 -26.63
C LEU A 373 -6.59 -1.46 -27.31
N SER A 374 -6.55 -1.10 -28.60
CA SER A 374 -7.71 -0.66 -29.36
C SER A 374 -8.81 -1.72 -29.37
N ASN A 375 -8.44 -2.99 -29.56
CA ASN A 375 -9.38 -4.11 -29.51
C ASN A 375 -9.92 -4.37 -28.10
N THR A 376 -9.08 -4.26 -27.07
CA THR A 376 -9.49 -4.45 -25.67
C THR A 376 -10.53 -3.40 -25.25
N PHE A 377 -10.31 -2.14 -25.59
CA PHE A 377 -11.26 -1.05 -25.32
C PHE A 377 -12.52 -1.13 -26.19
N SER A 378 -12.40 -1.50 -27.47
CA SER A 378 -13.54 -1.65 -28.39
C SER A 378 -14.47 -2.78 -27.97
N TYR A 379 -13.91 -3.96 -27.65
CA TYR A 379 -14.68 -5.13 -27.22
C TYR A 379 -15.49 -4.83 -25.95
N ARG A 380 -14.87 -4.20 -24.94
CA ARG A 380 -15.59 -3.91 -23.69
C ARG A 380 -16.64 -2.80 -23.85
N ARG A 381 -16.49 -1.89 -24.81
CA ARG A 381 -17.52 -0.88 -25.16
C ARG A 381 -18.79 -1.56 -25.74
N SER A 382 -18.64 -2.67 -26.45
CA SER A 382 -19.78 -3.46 -26.96
C SER A 382 -20.48 -4.34 -25.90
N GLU A 383 -19.78 -4.77 -24.84
CA GLU A 383 -20.36 -5.65 -23.80
C GLU A 383 -21.11 -4.92 -22.68
N LYS A 384 -21.15 -3.58 -22.65
CA LYS A 384 -21.97 -2.82 -21.69
C LYS A 384 -23.49 -3.06 -21.86
N SER A 385 -23.94 -3.79 -22.89
CA SER A 385 -25.35 -4.12 -23.14
C SER A 385 -25.82 -5.50 -22.64
N THR A 386 -24.95 -6.43 -22.23
CA THR A 386 -25.40 -7.79 -21.82
C THR A 386 -24.38 -8.47 -20.92
N PHE A 387 -24.81 -8.90 -19.73
CA PHE A 387 -23.89 -9.50 -18.75
C PHE A 387 -23.85 -11.04 -18.84
N ARG A 388 -22.64 -11.55 -18.54
CA ARG A 388 -22.27 -12.92 -18.10
C ARG A 388 -22.50 -14.05 -19.13
N ILE A 389 -21.39 -14.62 -19.63
CA ILE A 389 -21.07 -16.09 -19.58
C ILE A 389 -19.86 -16.49 -20.48
N GLN A 390 -19.29 -15.65 -21.35
CA GLN A 390 -18.24 -16.10 -22.29
C GLN A 390 -16.80 -15.56 -22.02
N SER A 391 -16.30 -15.61 -20.79
CA SER A 391 -14.86 -15.35 -20.52
C SER A 391 -13.96 -16.59 -20.58
N LYS A 392 -14.52 -17.79 -20.80
CA LYS A 392 -13.78 -19.07 -20.70
C LYS A 392 -13.16 -19.60 -22.00
N LEU A 393 -13.37 -18.94 -23.14
CA LEU A 393 -13.03 -19.50 -24.47
C LEU A 393 -12.14 -18.63 -25.36
N LYS A 394 -11.70 -17.44 -24.90
CA LYS A 394 -10.77 -16.62 -25.69
C LYS A 394 -9.32 -16.99 -25.38
N PRO A 395 -8.44 -17.09 -26.40
CA PRO A 395 -7.01 -17.23 -26.17
C PRO A 395 -6.48 -16.05 -25.33
N PRO A 396 -5.42 -16.24 -24.53
CA PRO A 396 -4.77 -15.17 -23.77
C PRO A 396 -4.36 -14.00 -24.69
N ILE A 397 -4.36 -12.77 -24.18
CA ILE A 397 -3.91 -11.59 -24.94
C ILE A 397 -2.48 -11.79 -25.49
N SER A 398 -1.61 -12.45 -24.71
CA SER A 398 -0.24 -12.79 -25.14
C SER A 398 -0.21 -13.61 -26.43
N MET A 399 -1.14 -14.57 -26.59
CA MET A 399 -1.23 -15.39 -27.80
C MET A 399 -1.89 -14.64 -28.96
N LEU A 400 -2.92 -13.84 -28.69
CA LEU A 400 -3.65 -13.11 -29.74
C LEU A 400 -2.80 -12.04 -30.43
N TYR A 401 -1.92 -11.38 -29.68
CA TYR A 401 -1.13 -10.25 -30.18
C TYR A 401 0.37 -10.52 -30.23
N ASN A 402 0.80 -11.74 -29.88
CA ASN A 402 2.20 -12.12 -29.75
C ASN A 402 2.99 -11.10 -28.90
N LEU A 403 2.44 -10.80 -27.71
CA LEU A 403 3.01 -9.89 -26.71
C LEU A 403 3.65 -10.71 -25.58
N PRO A 404 4.74 -10.21 -24.97
CA PRO A 404 5.29 -10.83 -23.76
C PRO A 404 4.25 -10.97 -22.66
N GLU A 405 4.32 -12.07 -21.91
CA GLU A 405 3.33 -12.43 -20.89
C GLU A 405 3.16 -11.34 -19.81
N GLU A 406 4.24 -10.62 -19.47
CA GLU A 406 4.21 -9.51 -18.51
C GLU A 406 3.39 -8.33 -19.05
N MET A 407 3.54 -7.99 -20.33
CA MET A 407 2.79 -6.92 -20.95
C MET A 407 1.32 -7.29 -21.08
N ALA A 408 1.03 -8.49 -21.61
CA ALA A 408 -0.33 -9.01 -21.75
C ALA A 408 -1.06 -9.04 -20.40
N SER A 409 -0.40 -9.54 -19.35
CA SER A 409 -0.95 -9.59 -18.00
C SER A 409 -1.25 -8.21 -17.42
N SER A 410 -0.40 -7.22 -17.69
CA SER A 410 -0.63 -5.84 -17.23
C SER A 410 -1.80 -5.17 -17.97
N LEU A 411 -1.96 -5.44 -19.27
CA LEU A 411 -3.10 -4.98 -20.06
C LEU A 411 -4.42 -5.62 -19.60
N GLU A 412 -4.43 -6.93 -19.34
CA GLU A 412 -5.61 -7.63 -18.80
C GLU A 412 -6.08 -7.06 -17.45
N MET A 413 -5.13 -6.57 -16.64
CA MET A 413 -5.39 -6.05 -15.30
C MET A 413 -5.74 -4.56 -15.28
N LEU A 414 -5.55 -3.84 -16.39
CA LEU A 414 -5.77 -2.40 -16.46
C LEU A 414 -7.25 -2.07 -16.21
N PRO A 415 -7.59 -1.08 -15.37
CA PRO A 415 -8.97 -0.70 -15.04
C PRO A 415 -9.60 0.13 -16.18
N ILE A 416 -9.76 -0.48 -17.35
CA ILE A 416 -10.19 0.21 -18.59
C ILE A 416 -11.59 0.84 -18.52
N ASP A 417 -12.45 0.44 -17.57
CA ASP A 417 -13.75 1.08 -17.35
C ASP A 417 -13.64 2.47 -16.71
N ALA A 418 -12.52 2.76 -16.08
CA ALA A 418 -12.25 4.00 -15.37
C ALA A 418 -11.29 4.93 -16.14
N LEU A 419 -10.72 4.46 -17.26
CA LEU A 419 -9.67 5.16 -18.00
C LEU A 419 -10.14 5.58 -19.40
N PRO A 420 -9.82 6.80 -19.86
CA PRO A 420 -9.89 7.17 -21.27
C PRO A 420 -8.80 6.45 -22.07
N ILE A 421 -9.06 6.16 -23.35
CA ILE A 421 -8.08 5.50 -24.23
C ILE A 421 -7.06 6.51 -24.78
N GLU A 422 -7.47 7.76 -24.96
CA GLU A 422 -6.72 8.80 -25.66
C GLU A 422 -5.37 9.09 -24.98
N PRO A 423 -5.28 9.24 -23.64
CA PRO A 423 -3.98 9.43 -23.00
C PRO A 423 -3.09 8.18 -23.04
N ILE A 424 -3.67 6.98 -23.09
CA ILE A 424 -2.89 5.73 -23.25
C ILE A 424 -2.27 5.68 -24.65
N GLN A 425 -3.03 6.06 -25.68
CA GLN A 425 -2.50 6.20 -27.03
C GLN A 425 -1.43 7.29 -27.12
N GLY A 426 -1.65 8.43 -26.46
CA GLY A 426 -0.64 9.48 -26.34
C GLY A 426 0.66 8.98 -25.68
N LEU A 427 0.58 8.10 -24.67
CA LEU A 427 1.77 7.47 -24.09
C LEU A 427 2.54 6.63 -25.13
N LEU A 428 1.83 5.88 -25.98
CA LEU A 428 2.46 5.13 -27.08
C LEU A 428 3.07 6.04 -28.15
N GLU A 429 2.46 7.19 -28.44
CA GLU A 429 3.06 8.21 -29.30
C GLU A 429 4.39 8.72 -28.72
N GLY A 430 4.47 8.88 -27.39
CA GLY A 430 5.71 9.23 -26.69
C GLY A 430 6.83 8.21 -26.93
N PHE A 431 6.53 6.91 -26.81
CA PHE A 431 7.48 5.85 -27.15
C PHE A 431 7.88 5.88 -28.63
N GLY A 432 6.93 6.20 -29.52
CA GLY A 432 7.22 6.42 -30.94
C GLY A 432 8.17 7.60 -31.19
N MET A 433 8.13 8.65 -30.37
CA MET A 433 9.12 9.74 -30.42
C MET A 433 10.50 9.26 -29.95
N ASP A 434 10.58 8.44 -28.91
CA ASP A 434 11.86 7.88 -28.43
C ASP A 434 12.54 6.99 -29.47
N LEU A 435 11.75 6.29 -30.31
CA LEU A 435 12.28 5.52 -31.43
C LEU A 435 12.83 6.39 -32.57
N GLN A 436 12.69 7.72 -32.56
CA GLN A 436 13.25 8.58 -33.61
C GLN A 436 14.72 8.92 -33.38
N PHE A 437 15.21 8.83 -32.14
CA PHE A 437 16.59 9.10 -31.78
C PHE A 437 17.57 8.20 -32.53
N PRO A 438 18.78 8.70 -32.84
CA PRO A 438 19.79 7.91 -33.53
C PRO A 438 20.38 6.82 -32.63
N SER A 439 20.67 5.66 -33.22
CA SER A 439 21.50 4.63 -32.60
C SER A 439 22.93 5.15 -32.40
N ILE A 440 23.60 4.63 -31.38
CA ILE A 440 24.99 4.98 -31.01
C ILE A 440 25.96 3.84 -31.35
N ASP A 441 27.17 4.21 -31.72
CA ASP A 441 28.35 3.35 -31.78
C ASP A 441 28.86 3.19 -30.36
N GLU A 442 28.68 2.00 -29.79
CA GLU A 442 29.14 1.68 -28.45
C GLU A 442 30.66 1.85 -28.28
N LYS A 443 31.45 1.79 -29.36
CA LYS A 443 32.91 1.95 -29.30
C LYS A 443 33.36 3.41 -29.33
N GLU A 444 32.66 4.25 -30.10
CA GLU A 444 33.03 5.66 -30.27
C GLU A 444 32.16 6.63 -29.45
N ASN A 445 31.08 6.13 -28.83
CA ASN A 445 30.05 6.91 -28.15
C ASN A 445 29.50 8.05 -29.03
N LYS A 446 29.26 7.74 -30.32
CA LYS A 446 28.80 8.67 -31.36
C LYS A 446 27.60 8.11 -32.13
N PRO A 447 26.70 8.96 -32.66
CA PRO A 447 25.57 8.49 -33.47
C PRO A 447 26.00 7.79 -34.78
N ILE A 448 25.43 6.62 -35.09
CA ILE A 448 25.72 5.80 -36.30
C ILE A 448 24.94 6.25 -37.56
N SER A 449 23.99 7.19 -37.41
CA SER A 449 23.22 7.86 -38.49
C SER A 449 22.03 7.13 -39.15
N ASP A 450 21.16 6.47 -38.38
CA ASP A 450 19.83 6.01 -38.86
C ASP A 450 18.63 6.79 -38.29
N GLY A 451 18.85 7.82 -37.44
CA GLY A 451 17.79 8.56 -36.73
C GLY A 451 18.00 10.08 -36.69
N GLU A 452 16.97 10.82 -36.29
CA GLU A 452 16.99 12.28 -36.09
C GLU A 452 16.92 12.61 -34.59
N PHE A 453 17.25 13.84 -34.21
CA PHE A 453 16.93 14.35 -32.87
C PHE A 453 15.53 15.00 -32.91
N PRO A 454 14.48 14.35 -32.36
CA PRO A 454 13.10 14.79 -32.53
C PRO A 454 12.75 16.07 -31.75
N ILE A 455 13.54 16.44 -30.73
CA ILE A 455 13.27 17.62 -29.91
C ILE A 455 13.94 18.85 -30.53
N LYS A 456 13.24 19.49 -31.46
CA LYS A 456 13.75 20.65 -32.21
C LYS A 456 13.51 21.95 -31.45
N THR A 457 12.35 22.08 -30.82
CA THR A 457 11.88 23.30 -30.13
C THR A 457 11.40 23.03 -28.71
N GLU A 458 11.18 24.09 -27.92
CA GLU A 458 10.53 23.99 -26.61
C GLU A 458 9.12 23.37 -26.71
N SER A 459 8.40 23.59 -27.81
CA SER A 459 7.08 22.99 -28.05
C SER A 459 7.18 21.47 -28.21
N ASP A 460 8.22 20.97 -28.88
CA ASP A 460 8.47 19.53 -29.02
C ASP A 460 8.80 18.90 -27.67
N LEU A 461 9.60 19.59 -26.85
CA LEU A 461 9.89 19.15 -25.48
C LEU A 461 8.61 19.07 -24.63
N LYS A 462 7.74 20.08 -24.70
CA LYS A 462 6.46 20.07 -23.98
C LYS A 462 5.53 18.96 -24.50
N ARG A 463 5.50 18.72 -25.81
CA ARG A 463 4.73 17.64 -26.42
C ARG A 463 5.24 16.27 -25.98
N TYR A 464 6.55 16.06 -25.98
CA TYR A 464 7.16 14.85 -25.44
C TYR A 464 6.78 14.67 -23.96
N GLY A 465 6.98 15.71 -23.14
CA GLY A 465 6.62 15.69 -21.72
C GLY A 465 5.14 15.43 -21.45
N TYR A 466 4.26 15.91 -22.33
CA TYR A 466 2.83 15.58 -22.30
C TYR A 466 2.65 14.08 -22.52
N PHE A 467 3.21 13.51 -23.59
CA PHE A 467 3.01 12.11 -23.93
C PHE A 467 3.57 11.13 -22.90
N VAL A 468 4.77 11.34 -22.37
CA VAL A 468 5.40 10.35 -21.45
C VAL A 468 5.05 10.55 -19.98
N ALA A 469 4.55 11.74 -19.57
CA ALA A 469 4.26 12.03 -18.17
C ALA A 469 2.91 12.75 -17.95
N GLY A 470 2.55 13.70 -18.82
CA GLY A 470 1.25 14.39 -18.76
C GLY A 470 0.06 13.43 -18.89
N THR A 471 0.11 12.52 -19.85
CA THR A 471 -0.92 11.47 -20.06
C THR A 471 -1.05 10.56 -18.84
N VAL A 472 0.06 10.20 -18.19
CA VAL A 472 0.07 9.38 -16.97
C VAL A 472 -0.59 10.13 -15.82
N ALA A 473 -0.32 11.43 -15.68
CA ALA A 473 -0.98 12.28 -14.69
C ALA A 473 -2.49 12.39 -14.95
N GLU A 474 -2.90 12.51 -16.21
CA GLU A 474 -4.31 12.50 -16.62
C GLU A 474 -4.99 11.17 -16.25
N LEU A 475 -4.40 10.02 -16.64
CA LEU A 475 -4.92 8.69 -16.31
C LEU A 475 -5.06 8.49 -14.79
N LEU A 476 -4.06 8.93 -14.02
CA LEU A 476 -4.11 8.93 -12.56
C LEU A 476 -5.30 9.72 -12.04
N LEU A 477 -5.53 10.93 -12.56
CA LEU A 477 -6.62 11.80 -12.11
C LEU A 477 -7.99 11.23 -12.52
N HIS A 478 -8.09 10.57 -13.67
CA HIS A 478 -9.28 9.83 -14.05
C HIS A 478 -9.63 8.74 -13.03
N LEU A 479 -8.64 7.97 -12.55
CA LEU A 479 -8.84 7.00 -11.46
C LEU A 479 -9.25 7.67 -10.15
N VAL A 480 -8.63 8.78 -9.78
CA VAL A 480 -8.99 9.55 -8.57
C VAL A 480 -10.46 9.94 -8.62
N PHE A 481 -10.92 10.54 -9.72
CA PHE A 481 -12.31 10.97 -9.86
C PHE A 481 -13.29 9.79 -10.04
N HIS A 482 -12.86 8.68 -10.62
CA HIS A 482 -13.66 7.46 -10.71
C HIS A 482 -13.96 6.87 -9.32
N HIS A 483 -12.93 6.76 -8.47
CA HIS A 483 -13.07 6.20 -7.12
C HIS A 483 -13.59 7.21 -6.08
N SER A 484 -13.61 8.50 -6.43
CA SER A 484 -14.13 9.58 -5.58
C SER A 484 -15.11 10.46 -6.37
N PRO A 485 -16.34 9.98 -6.66
CA PRO A 485 -17.36 10.78 -7.31
C PRO A 485 -17.84 11.87 -6.36
N THR A 486 -17.12 13.00 -6.32
CA THR A 486 -17.47 14.17 -5.52
C THR A 486 -18.60 14.94 -6.20
N LYS A 487 -19.74 15.06 -5.53
CA LYS A 487 -20.89 15.86 -6.02
C LYS A 487 -20.60 17.36 -6.17
N ASN A 488 -19.52 17.85 -5.54
CA ASN A 488 -19.22 19.28 -5.42
C ASN A 488 -18.18 19.80 -6.42
N ILE A 489 -17.68 18.96 -7.36
CA ILE A 489 -16.72 19.39 -8.39
C ILE A 489 -17.46 19.43 -9.72
N THR A 490 -17.55 20.61 -10.33
CA THR A 490 -18.16 20.78 -11.66
C THR A 490 -17.32 20.12 -12.75
N LYS A 491 -17.92 19.85 -13.91
CA LYS A 491 -17.19 19.31 -15.07
C LYS A 491 -16.04 20.22 -15.50
N LYS A 492 -16.23 21.54 -15.41
CA LYS A 492 -15.21 22.55 -15.72
C LYS A 492 -14.05 22.49 -14.74
N GLU A 493 -14.31 22.52 -13.43
CA GLU A 493 -13.26 22.41 -12.41
C GLU A 493 -12.49 21.09 -12.52
N ARG A 494 -13.20 19.99 -12.82
CA ARG A 494 -12.55 18.70 -13.07
C ARG A 494 -11.56 18.78 -14.24
N ALA A 495 -11.95 19.41 -15.35
CA ALA A 495 -11.08 19.59 -16.50
C ALA A 495 -9.87 20.48 -16.17
N GLU A 496 -10.07 21.56 -15.40
CA GLU A 496 -8.97 22.43 -14.93
C GLU A 496 -7.98 21.69 -14.02
N ILE A 497 -8.48 20.84 -13.11
CA ILE A 497 -7.62 20.01 -12.25
C ILE A 497 -6.82 19.00 -13.08
N ILE A 498 -7.47 18.36 -14.07
CA ILE A 498 -6.80 17.43 -14.99
C ILE A 498 -5.70 18.16 -15.77
N GLN A 499 -6.01 19.32 -16.34
CA GLN A 499 -5.02 20.11 -17.07
C GLN A 499 -3.84 20.55 -16.20
N ALA A 500 -4.11 20.93 -14.94
CA ALA A 500 -3.05 21.24 -13.99
C ALA A 500 -2.18 20.01 -13.66
N GLY A 501 -2.79 18.82 -13.57
CA GLY A 501 -2.09 17.55 -13.43
C GLY A 501 -1.22 17.23 -14.64
N VAL A 502 -1.72 17.44 -15.86
CA VAL A 502 -0.97 17.28 -17.11
C VAL A 502 0.27 18.20 -17.12
N ASN A 503 0.08 19.48 -16.81
CA ASN A 503 1.17 20.45 -16.69
C ASN A 503 2.20 20.02 -15.63
N MET A 504 1.72 19.51 -14.48
CA MET A 504 2.59 18.95 -13.45
C MET A 504 3.42 17.77 -13.99
N GLY A 505 2.81 16.87 -14.76
CA GLY A 505 3.52 15.78 -15.44
C GLY A 505 4.66 16.28 -16.33
N ILE A 506 4.41 17.33 -17.12
CA ILE A 506 5.45 17.98 -17.96
C ILE A 506 6.58 18.54 -17.10
N ALA A 507 6.25 19.22 -15.99
CA ALA A 507 7.26 19.74 -15.07
C ALA A 507 8.12 18.62 -14.47
N LEU A 508 7.51 17.52 -14.03
CA LEU A 508 8.24 16.37 -13.50
C LEU A 508 9.13 15.71 -14.56
N GLN A 509 8.69 15.67 -15.83
CA GLN A 509 9.51 15.15 -16.91
C GLN A 509 10.69 16.06 -17.24
N CYS A 510 10.52 17.38 -17.18
CA CYS A 510 11.64 18.32 -17.33
C CYS A 510 12.69 18.12 -16.21
N ILE A 511 12.26 17.82 -14.98
CA ILE A 511 13.15 17.47 -13.87
C ILE A 511 13.87 16.15 -14.15
N ASN A 512 13.18 15.14 -14.70
CA ASN A 512 13.81 13.88 -15.10
C ASN A 512 14.88 14.07 -16.16
N ILE A 513 14.56 14.77 -17.24
CA ILE A 513 15.51 15.09 -18.31
C ILE A 513 16.71 15.84 -17.72
N SER A 514 16.48 16.81 -16.83
CA SER A 514 17.56 17.56 -16.17
C SER A 514 18.42 16.71 -15.23
N ARG A 515 17.88 15.62 -14.67
CA ARG A 515 18.62 14.67 -13.83
C ARG A 515 19.44 13.70 -14.69
N ASP A 516 18.86 13.24 -15.79
CA ASP A 516 19.33 12.08 -16.53
C ASP A 516 20.11 12.43 -17.81
N ILE A 517 20.43 13.71 -18.08
CA ILE A 517 21.20 14.17 -19.27
C ILE A 517 22.38 13.25 -19.60
N ALA A 518 23.24 12.94 -18.62
CA ALA A 518 24.40 12.09 -18.84
C ALA A 518 24.04 10.62 -19.12
N LYS A 519 22.96 10.12 -18.54
CA LYS A 519 22.47 8.75 -18.78
C LYS A 519 21.78 8.63 -20.14
N ASP A 520 21.02 9.64 -20.53
CA ASP A 520 20.35 9.70 -21.82
C ASP A 520 21.37 9.80 -22.96
N ALA A 521 22.45 10.56 -22.76
CA ALA A 521 23.58 10.62 -23.68
C ALA A 521 24.22 9.23 -23.93
N LEU A 522 24.35 8.38 -22.90
CA LEU A 522 24.89 7.02 -23.04
C LEU A 522 24.04 6.10 -23.92
N ILE A 523 22.78 6.46 -24.20
CA ILE A 523 21.88 5.73 -25.09
C ILE A 523 21.56 6.52 -26.38
N GLY A 524 22.36 7.54 -26.69
CA GLY A 524 22.24 8.35 -27.91
C GLY A 524 21.10 9.38 -27.89
N ARG A 525 20.48 9.62 -26.72
CA ARG A 525 19.33 10.52 -26.59
C ARG A 525 19.75 11.89 -26.08
N CYS A 526 19.15 12.94 -26.66
CA CYS A 526 19.29 14.32 -26.20
C CYS A 526 17.93 15.02 -26.25
N TYR A 527 17.34 15.27 -25.08
CA TYR A 527 16.04 15.90 -24.95
C TYR A 527 16.09 17.43 -24.81
N ILE A 528 17.29 18.03 -24.78
CA ILE A 528 17.42 19.49 -24.81
C ILE A 528 17.05 19.98 -26.22
N PRO A 529 16.16 20.99 -26.35
CA PRO A 529 15.77 21.54 -27.64
C PRO A 529 16.98 21.95 -28.49
N SER A 530 16.93 21.58 -29.77
CA SER A 530 18.00 21.89 -30.73
C SER A 530 18.17 23.40 -30.96
N ASP A 531 17.07 24.16 -30.94
CA ASP A 531 17.11 25.62 -31.01
C ASP A 531 17.84 26.25 -29.82
N TRP A 532 17.64 25.74 -28.60
CA TRP A 532 18.36 26.19 -27.41
C TRP A 532 19.85 25.85 -27.47
N LEU A 533 20.21 24.69 -28.02
CA LEU A 533 21.60 24.30 -28.22
C LEU A 533 22.29 25.20 -29.25
N ALA A 534 21.59 25.56 -30.32
CA ALA A 534 22.10 26.44 -31.37
C ALA A 534 22.45 27.85 -30.83
N GLU A 535 21.77 28.35 -29.79
CA GLU A 535 22.13 29.60 -29.09
C GLU A 535 23.59 29.60 -28.58
N TYR A 536 24.14 28.40 -28.33
CA TYR A 536 25.51 28.18 -27.84
C TYR A 536 26.42 27.50 -28.87
N ASN A 537 26.03 27.47 -30.15
CA ASN A 537 26.72 26.75 -31.22
C ASN A 537 26.92 25.26 -30.92
N LEU A 538 25.99 24.64 -30.18
CA LEU A 538 25.99 23.21 -29.91
C LEU A 538 24.99 22.47 -30.79
N THR A 539 25.28 21.21 -31.05
CA THR A 539 24.33 20.26 -31.65
C THR A 539 23.97 19.17 -30.63
N PRO A 540 22.83 18.49 -30.77
CA PRO A 540 22.48 17.37 -29.90
C PRO A 540 23.55 16.27 -29.85
N ALA A 541 24.21 15.98 -30.97
CA ALA A 541 25.31 15.01 -31.04
C ALA A 541 26.50 15.41 -30.15
N MET A 542 26.80 16.70 -30.02
CA MET A 542 27.86 17.20 -29.14
C MET A 542 27.52 17.05 -27.65
N VAL A 543 26.23 17.05 -27.30
CA VAL A 543 25.74 16.76 -25.94
C VAL A 543 25.85 15.27 -25.64
N VAL A 544 25.51 14.41 -26.62
CA VAL A 544 25.69 12.95 -26.52
C VAL A 544 27.16 12.59 -26.31
N GLU A 545 28.06 13.20 -27.07
CA GLU A 545 29.51 12.98 -26.95
C GLU A 545 30.07 13.46 -25.60
N ASN A 546 29.64 14.64 -25.14
CA ASN A 546 30.08 15.20 -23.86
C ASN A 546 28.93 15.95 -23.17
N PRO A 547 28.20 15.29 -22.24
CA PRO A 547 27.07 15.90 -21.55
C PRO A 547 27.48 16.91 -20.47
N ASP A 548 28.76 16.99 -20.09
CA ASP A 548 29.24 17.85 -18.98
C ASP A 548 29.74 19.23 -19.44
N ARG A 549 29.50 19.60 -20.71
CA ARG A 549 29.85 20.91 -21.26
C ARG A 549 29.26 22.06 -20.40
N PRO A 550 29.99 23.16 -20.15
CA PRO A 550 29.49 24.29 -19.36
C PRO A 550 28.16 24.87 -19.85
N GLU A 551 27.96 24.91 -21.17
CA GLU A 551 26.76 25.40 -21.83
C GLU A 551 25.56 24.46 -21.58
N VAL A 552 25.80 23.14 -21.53
CA VAL A 552 24.76 22.16 -21.17
C VAL A 552 24.30 22.37 -19.73
N ARG A 553 25.19 22.80 -18.81
CA ARG A 553 24.79 23.16 -17.44
C ARG A 553 23.90 24.42 -17.40
N LEU A 554 24.14 25.41 -18.28
CA LEU A 554 23.24 26.56 -18.43
C LEU A 554 21.85 26.14 -18.93
N LEU A 555 21.80 25.23 -19.90
CA LEU A 555 20.55 24.70 -20.45
C LEU A 555 19.80 23.81 -19.45
N ARG A 556 20.52 23.02 -18.64
CA ARG A 556 19.96 22.28 -17.49
C ARG A 556 19.28 23.22 -16.49
N ARG A 557 19.89 24.37 -16.16
CA ARG A 557 19.25 25.40 -15.32
C ARG A 557 17.99 25.97 -15.95
N ARG A 558 17.99 26.21 -17.26
CA ARG A 558 16.81 26.67 -18.00
C ARG A 558 15.67 25.66 -17.90
N LEU A 559 15.95 24.36 -18.11
CA LEU A 559 14.96 23.28 -17.91
C LEU A 559 14.40 23.27 -16.48
N LEU A 560 15.26 23.32 -15.47
CA LEU A 560 14.84 23.30 -14.06
C LEU A 560 14.01 24.53 -13.69
N ARG A 561 14.38 25.72 -14.17
CA ARG A 561 13.61 26.95 -13.94
C ARG A 561 12.21 26.85 -14.55
N ASN A 562 12.12 26.41 -15.81
CA ASN A 562 10.85 26.22 -16.50
C ASN A 562 9.98 25.18 -15.77
N ALA A 563 10.59 24.08 -15.31
CA ALA A 563 9.89 23.07 -14.52
C ALA A 563 9.34 23.63 -13.20
N MET A 564 10.12 24.44 -12.48
CA MET A 564 9.67 25.08 -11.24
C MET A 564 8.54 26.08 -11.48
N GLU A 565 8.60 26.87 -12.55
CA GLU A 565 7.54 27.80 -12.92
C GLU A 565 6.21 27.06 -13.16
N ILE A 566 6.23 26.00 -13.97
CA ILE A 566 5.06 25.15 -14.22
C ILE A 566 4.56 24.55 -12.90
N TYR A 567 5.46 24.05 -12.04
CA TYR A 567 5.08 23.52 -10.72
C TYR A 567 4.37 24.58 -9.86
N TYR A 568 4.91 25.78 -9.72
CA TYR A 568 4.33 26.82 -8.86
C TYR A 568 2.97 27.31 -9.37
N GLN A 569 2.79 27.39 -10.69
CA GLN A 569 1.50 27.75 -11.30
C GLN A 569 0.42 26.69 -11.07
N ASN A 570 0.79 25.40 -11.01
CA ASN A 570 -0.18 24.30 -10.99
C ASN A 570 -0.36 23.63 -9.62
N ARG A 571 0.57 23.79 -8.66
CA ARG A 571 0.54 23.10 -7.35
C ARG A 571 -0.75 23.33 -6.56
N GLY A 572 -1.39 24.49 -6.70
CA GLY A 572 -2.63 24.83 -6.00
C GLY A 572 -3.82 23.93 -6.38
N ALA A 573 -3.79 23.32 -7.57
CA ALA A 573 -4.84 22.40 -8.02
C ALA A 573 -4.90 21.12 -7.18
N ILE A 574 -3.79 20.72 -6.53
CA ILE A 574 -3.74 19.55 -5.64
C ILE A 574 -4.76 19.71 -4.50
N GLU A 575 -4.94 20.93 -3.98
CA GLU A 575 -5.87 21.18 -2.87
C GLU A 575 -7.34 21.02 -3.25
N LYS A 576 -7.64 21.05 -4.54
CA LYS A 576 -8.98 20.78 -5.08
C LYS A 576 -9.27 19.28 -5.22
N LEU A 577 -8.28 18.41 -5.07
CA LEU A 577 -8.48 16.96 -5.18
C LEU A 577 -9.34 16.42 -4.03
N PRO A 578 -10.11 15.34 -4.26
CA PRO A 578 -10.83 14.65 -3.20
C PRO A 578 -9.91 14.23 -2.04
N THR A 579 -10.36 14.42 -0.81
CA THR A 579 -9.69 13.87 0.38
C THR A 579 -9.92 12.38 0.55
N HIS A 580 -11.00 11.86 -0.05
CA HIS A 580 -11.33 10.45 -0.03
C HIS A 580 -10.28 9.59 -0.73
N GLY A 581 -10.09 8.36 -0.25
CA GLY A 581 -9.12 7.42 -0.83
C GLY A 581 -7.65 7.82 -0.66
N GLY A 582 -7.35 8.83 0.15
CA GLY A 582 -6.01 9.39 0.32
C GLY A 582 -5.47 10.14 -0.90
N ALA A 583 -6.31 10.44 -1.91
CA ALA A 583 -5.87 10.93 -3.21
C ALA A 583 -5.09 12.24 -3.13
N ARG A 584 -5.64 13.27 -2.46
CA ARG A 584 -4.95 14.56 -2.26
C ARG A 584 -3.57 14.39 -1.63
N LYS A 585 -3.50 13.68 -0.50
CA LYS A 585 -2.25 13.42 0.23
C LYS A 585 -1.24 12.63 -0.61
N GLY A 586 -1.69 11.60 -1.31
CA GLY A 586 -0.85 10.76 -2.16
C GLY A 586 -0.26 11.51 -3.34
N VAL A 587 -1.08 12.28 -4.06
CA VAL A 587 -0.62 13.12 -5.16
C VAL A 587 0.36 14.18 -4.67
N ARG A 588 0.01 14.90 -3.59
CA ARG A 588 0.90 15.92 -3.02
C ARG A 588 2.25 15.34 -2.62
N GLY A 589 2.25 14.23 -1.88
CA GLY A 589 3.46 13.59 -1.43
C GLY A 589 4.31 13.00 -2.57
N ALA A 590 3.69 12.54 -3.66
CA ALA A 590 4.40 12.12 -4.87
C ALA A 590 5.07 13.31 -5.56
N VAL A 591 4.31 14.38 -5.81
CA VAL A 591 4.79 15.60 -6.48
C VAL A 591 5.92 16.25 -5.68
N GLU A 592 5.74 16.49 -4.38
CA GLU A 592 6.76 17.16 -3.55
C GLU A 592 8.07 16.37 -3.48
N ASN A 593 8.00 15.04 -3.35
CA ASN A 593 9.20 14.20 -3.37
C ASN A 593 9.95 14.26 -4.69
N TYR A 594 9.23 14.42 -5.80
CA TYR A 594 9.83 14.45 -7.13
C TYR A 594 10.40 15.83 -7.44
N VAL A 595 9.67 16.89 -7.09
CA VAL A 595 10.13 18.28 -7.18
C VAL A 595 11.37 18.52 -6.33
N GLU A 596 11.49 17.82 -5.19
CA GLU A 596 12.69 17.86 -4.35
C GLU A 596 13.95 17.43 -5.10
N ILE A 597 13.84 16.53 -6.08
CA ILE A 597 14.97 16.19 -6.96
C ILE A 597 15.44 17.48 -7.64
N GLY A 598 14.54 18.21 -8.31
CA GLY A 598 14.87 19.47 -8.98
C GLY A 598 15.48 20.52 -8.04
N ARG A 599 14.98 20.64 -6.80
CA ARG A 599 15.57 21.54 -5.78
C ARG A 599 17.00 21.14 -5.43
N VAL A 600 17.27 19.84 -5.24
CA VAL A 600 18.62 19.32 -4.98
C VAL A 600 19.55 19.55 -6.18
N LEU A 601 19.06 19.39 -7.42
CA LEU A 601 19.86 19.67 -8.61
C LEU A 601 20.23 21.15 -8.70
N LEU A 602 19.31 22.06 -8.35
CA LEU A 602 19.58 23.51 -8.28
C LEU A 602 20.55 23.88 -7.14
N GLU A 603 20.45 23.24 -5.97
CA GLU A 603 21.36 23.46 -4.83
C GLU A 603 22.81 23.08 -5.15
N ARG A 604 23.01 22.06 -6.00
CA ARG A 604 24.34 21.51 -6.34
C ARG A 604 24.94 22.10 -7.61
N ASP A 605 24.18 22.92 -8.32
CA ASP A 605 24.62 23.47 -9.59
C ASP A 605 25.75 24.49 -9.37
N GLY A 606 26.99 24.03 -9.58
CA GLY A 606 28.21 24.80 -9.35
C GLY A 606 29.40 23.99 -8.79
N GLU A 607 29.16 22.82 -8.18
CA GLU A 607 30.21 22.12 -7.41
C GLU A 607 30.71 20.79 -8.02
N MET A 608 29.97 20.16 -8.95
CA MET A 608 30.32 18.82 -9.46
C MET A 608 29.90 18.56 -10.93
N PRO A 609 30.54 17.59 -11.61
CA PRO A 609 30.11 17.12 -12.94
C PRO A 609 28.66 16.65 -12.96
N ILE A 610 27.99 16.70 -14.11
CA ILE A 610 26.67 16.07 -14.29
C ILE A 610 26.84 14.54 -14.12
N ARG A 611 26.41 14.01 -12.96
CA ARG A 611 26.47 12.58 -12.64
C ARG A 611 25.14 11.90 -12.86
N SER A 612 25.19 10.62 -13.22
CA SER A 612 24.02 9.79 -13.51
C SER A 612 23.26 9.28 -12.26
N ASP A 613 23.76 9.56 -11.05
CA ASP A 613 23.24 9.02 -9.78
C ASP A 613 22.75 10.08 -8.78
N GLU A 614 22.51 11.32 -9.23
CA GLU A 614 22.03 12.39 -8.37
C GLU A 614 20.63 12.09 -7.83
N THR A 615 20.57 11.67 -6.56
CA THR A 615 19.34 11.27 -5.89
C THR A 615 19.15 11.95 -4.54
N VAL A 616 17.88 12.12 -4.16
CA VAL A 616 17.49 12.56 -2.82
C VAL A 616 17.77 11.44 -1.81
N SER A 617 18.44 11.79 -0.71
CA SER A 617 18.72 10.84 0.39
C SER A 617 17.43 10.26 0.99
N LYS A 618 17.52 9.08 1.60
CA LYS A 618 16.33 8.42 2.20
C LYS A 618 15.69 9.28 3.30
N SER A 619 16.49 9.92 4.14
CA SER A 619 16.02 10.79 5.22
C SER A 619 15.35 12.05 4.69
N ARG A 620 15.96 12.73 3.71
CA ARG A 620 15.38 13.93 3.08
C ARG A 620 14.07 13.61 2.36
N ARG A 621 14.00 12.48 1.63
CA ARG A 621 12.75 12.01 1.00
C ARG A 621 11.65 11.76 2.03
N LEU A 622 11.96 11.06 3.12
CA LEU A 622 10.96 10.80 4.17
C LEU A 622 10.49 12.12 4.81
N TRP A 623 11.41 13.04 5.10
CA TRP A 623 11.07 14.33 5.69
C TRP A 623 10.19 15.18 4.77
N VAL A 624 10.53 15.30 3.48
CA VAL A 624 9.72 16.02 2.49
C VAL A 624 8.34 15.39 2.36
N PHE A 625 8.27 14.05 2.31
CA PHE A 625 7.00 13.35 2.27
C PHE A 625 6.13 13.66 3.49
N VAL A 626 6.67 13.51 4.71
CA VAL A 626 5.93 13.79 5.95
C VAL A 626 5.49 15.25 5.99
N LYS A 627 6.37 16.19 5.65
CA LYS A 627 6.06 17.62 5.57
C LYS A 627 4.91 17.89 4.59
N ALA A 628 4.93 17.27 3.42
CA ALA A 628 3.87 17.40 2.43
C ALA A 628 2.51 16.86 2.93
N LEU A 629 2.51 15.77 3.71
CA LEU A 629 1.27 15.21 4.27
C LEU A 629 0.68 16.04 5.42
N CYS A 630 1.51 16.86 6.08
CA CYS A 630 1.11 17.74 7.17
C CYS A 630 0.69 19.15 6.74
N ALA A 631 1.06 19.56 5.51
CA ALA A 631 0.57 20.79 4.89
C ALA A 631 -0.92 20.69 4.55
#